data_AF-A0AAX4FMR4-F1
#
_entry.id   AF-A0AAX4FMR4-F1
#
_cell.length_a   1.000
_cell.length_b   1.000
_cell.length_c   1.000
_cell.angle_alpha   90.00
_cell.angle_beta   90.00
_cell.angle_gamma   90.00
#
_symmetry.space_group_name_H-M   'P 1'
#
loop_
_entity.id
_entity.type
_entity.pdbx_description
1 polymer ?
#
loop_
_entity_poly.entity_id
_entity_poly.type
_entity_poly.pdbx_seq_one_letter_code
_entity_poly.pdbx_strand_id
1 'polypeptide(L)'
;MEPSAKLSAAQSQLNLVLGFFSRVDTKLSVVLGIDLAMLGVLSTKIVATDKPTLISICGAAIFGMLLIASFVQLYRGSFPNLEGGHASIVFFREIQKKSETEFLKAYREASAEALAEDYLGQAWRNSKILAMKFDRLKSSYVYMAWAVLPWAVTLMSLTEFK
;
A
#
# COMPACT_ATOMS: atom_id res chain seq x y z
N MET A 1 -28.80 24.32 -4.37
CA MET A 1 -27.64 24.15 -3.48
C MET A 1 -26.71 25.31 -3.74
N GLU A 2 -26.46 26.14 -2.72
CA GLU A 2 -25.51 27.25 -2.78
C GLU A 2 -24.13 26.77 -3.30
N PRO A 3 -23.42 27.55 -4.14
CA PRO A 3 -22.10 27.20 -4.64
C PRO A 3 -21.11 26.77 -3.55
N SER A 4 -21.20 27.38 -2.37
CA SER A 4 -20.37 27.03 -1.20
C SER A 4 -20.68 25.63 -0.64
N ALA A 5 -21.94 25.19 -0.67
CA ALA A 5 -22.34 23.87 -0.19
C ALA A 5 -21.83 22.75 -1.12
N LYS A 6 -21.85 22.97 -2.43
CA LYS A 6 -21.29 22.02 -3.41
C LYS A 6 -19.77 21.87 -3.25
N LEU A 7 -19.07 23.00 -3.08
CA LEU A 7 -17.63 23.00 -2.85
C LEU A 7 -17.26 22.25 -1.56
N SER A 8 -17.97 22.52 -0.47
CA SER A 8 -17.77 21.83 0.81
C SER A 8 -18.04 20.31 0.70
N ALA A 9 -19.07 19.92 -0.03
CA ALA A 9 -19.35 18.50 -0.30
C ALA A 9 -18.24 17.83 -1.11
N ALA A 10 -17.72 18.50 -2.14
CA ALA A 10 -16.62 17.99 -2.96
C ALA A 10 -15.32 17.83 -2.14
N GLN A 11 -14.98 18.80 -1.30
CA GLN A 11 -13.85 18.71 -0.36
C GLN A 11 -14.02 17.55 0.62
N SER A 12 -15.23 17.39 1.18
CA SER A 12 -15.54 16.30 2.10
C SER A 12 -15.39 14.94 1.42
N GLN A 13 -15.81 14.81 0.16
CA GLN A 13 -15.65 13.58 -0.61
C GLN A 13 -14.17 13.25 -0.88
N LEU A 14 -13.34 14.24 -1.24
CA LEU A 14 -11.91 14.02 -1.38
C LEU A 14 -11.29 13.57 -0.04
N ASN A 15 -11.61 14.25 1.06
CA ASN A 15 -11.10 13.91 2.39
C ASN A 15 -11.53 12.51 2.83
N LEU A 16 -12.75 12.08 2.51
CA LEU A 16 -13.20 10.72 2.76
C LEU A 16 -12.30 9.69 2.06
N VAL A 17 -12.04 9.89 0.75
CA VAL A 17 -11.17 8.99 -0.04
C VAL A 17 -9.75 8.98 0.53
N LEU A 18 -9.17 10.15 0.80
CA LEU A 18 -7.83 10.26 1.40
C LEU A 18 -7.76 9.61 2.79
N GLY A 19 -8.82 9.67 3.58
CA GLY A 19 -8.90 9.05 4.90
C GLY A 19 -8.75 7.52 4.89
N PHE A 20 -9.05 6.86 3.76
CA PHE A 20 -8.84 5.42 3.63
C PHE A 20 -7.38 5.03 3.37
N PHE A 21 -6.55 5.92 2.83
CA PHE A 21 -5.14 5.60 2.52
C PHE A 21 -4.38 5.18 3.78
N SER A 22 -4.49 5.97 4.86
CA SER A 22 -3.84 5.65 6.13
C SER A 22 -4.22 4.26 6.65
N ARG A 23 -5.48 3.85 6.49
CA ARG A 23 -5.96 2.51 6.90
C ARG A 23 -5.33 1.40 6.08
N VAL A 24 -5.19 1.59 4.76
CA VAL A 24 -4.57 0.61 3.86
C VAL A 24 -3.05 0.54 4.10
N ASP A 25 -2.38 1.69 4.20
CA ASP A 25 -0.93 1.77 4.42
C ASP A 25 -0.51 1.21 5.79
N THR A 26 -1.35 1.40 6.82
CA THR A 26 -1.17 0.75 8.12
C THR A 26 -1.19 -0.77 7.99
N LYS A 27 -2.17 -1.32 7.26
CA LYS A 27 -2.27 -2.77 7.07
C LYS A 27 -1.14 -3.34 6.21
N LEU A 28 -0.69 -2.62 5.18
CA LEU A 28 0.51 -2.99 4.41
C LEU A 28 1.74 -3.10 5.34
N SER A 29 1.91 -2.13 6.24
CA SER A 29 3.01 -2.12 7.21
C SER A 29 2.92 -3.28 8.21
N VAL A 30 1.71 -3.65 8.64
CA VAL A 30 1.49 -4.82 9.50
C VAL A 30 1.92 -6.11 8.81
N VAL A 31 1.52 -6.33 7.55
CA VAL A 31 1.91 -7.53 6.79
C VAL A 31 3.43 -7.58 6.59
N LEU A 32 4.06 -6.45 6.25
CA LEU A 32 5.52 -6.36 6.17
C LEU A 32 6.20 -6.77 7.48
N GLY A 33 5.69 -6.29 8.62
CA GLY A 33 6.23 -6.65 9.95
C GLY A 33 6.11 -8.14 10.25
N ILE A 34 4.98 -8.77 9.91
CA ILE A 34 4.76 -10.22 10.07
C ILE A 34 5.73 -11.01 9.17
N ASP A 35 5.85 -10.63 7.90
CA ASP A 35 6.74 -11.28 6.94
C ASP A 35 8.21 -11.23 7.41
N LEU A 36 8.67 -10.06 7.89
CA LEU A 36 10.02 -9.89 8.45
C LEU A 36 10.22 -10.71 9.73
N ALA A 37 9.21 -10.78 10.61
CA ALA A 37 9.28 -11.58 11.83
C ALA A 37 9.40 -13.09 11.51
N MET A 38 8.58 -13.60 10.60
CA MET A 38 8.66 -15.01 10.16
C MET A 38 10.03 -15.32 9.55
N LEU A 39 10.55 -14.43 8.69
CA LEU A 39 11.87 -14.58 8.08
C LEU A 39 12.99 -14.57 9.13
N GLY A 40 12.94 -13.65 10.09
CA GLY A 40 13.91 -13.56 11.18
C GLY A 40 13.96 -14.83 12.02
N VAL A 41 12.80 -15.33 12.46
CA VAL A 41 12.71 -16.57 13.24
C VAL A 41 13.28 -17.76 12.46
N LEU A 42 12.88 -17.93 11.20
CA LEU A 42 13.37 -19.04 10.38
C LEU A 42 14.89 -18.96 10.16
N SER A 43 15.42 -17.75 9.94
CA SER A 43 16.86 -17.52 9.73
C SER A 43 17.68 -17.99 10.93
N THR A 44 17.22 -17.72 12.16
CA THR A 44 17.92 -18.19 13.38
C THR A 44 17.97 -19.71 13.49
N LYS A 45 16.92 -20.42 13.04
CA LYS A 45 16.85 -21.88 13.11
C LYS A 45 17.70 -22.55 12.04
N ILE A 46 17.75 -21.97 10.84
CA ILE A 46 18.60 -22.47 9.75
C ILE A 46 20.08 -22.40 10.16
N VAL A 47 20.54 -21.28 10.73
CA VAL A 47 21.93 -21.11 11.16
C VAL A 47 22.33 -22.10 12.28
N ALA A 48 21.38 -22.48 13.13
CA ALA A 48 21.63 -23.41 14.24
C ALA A 48 21.59 -24.89 13.83
N THR A 49 21.28 -25.22 12.56
CA THR A 49 21.07 -26.60 12.11
C THR A 49 22.17 -27.05 11.15
N ASP A 50 22.97 -28.04 11.57
CA ASP A 50 24.08 -28.57 10.74
C ASP A 50 23.64 -29.56 9.65
N LYS A 51 22.48 -30.21 9.81
CA LYS A 51 21.97 -31.24 8.88
C LYS A 51 20.50 -31.00 8.53
N PRO A 52 20.20 -30.08 7.60
CA PRO A 52 18.83 -29.84 7.19
C PRO A 52 18.25 -31.07 6.47
N THR A 53 17.03 -31.45 6.83
CA THR A 53 16.30 -32.52 6.12
C THR A 53 15.80 -32.01 4.77
N LEU A 54 15.49 -32.92 3.84
CA LEU A 54 14.87 -32.55 2.57
C LEU A 54 13.56 -31.78 2.76
N ILE A 55 12.79 -32.12 3.80
CA ILE A 55 11.54 -31.43 4.18
C ILE A 55 11.85 -29.98 4.56
N SER A 56 12.88 -29.75 5.38
CA SER A 56 13.31 -28.40 5.78
C SER A 56 13.73 -27.55 4.58
N ILE A 57 14.47 -28.13 3.64
CA ILE A 57 14.94 -27.44 2.44
C ILE A 57 13.75 -27.08 1.54
N CYS A 58 12.89 -28.04 1.22
CA CYS A 58 11.71 -27.81 0.37
C CYS A 58 10.74 -26.82 1.01
N GLY A 59 10.48 -26.95 2.32
CA GLY A 59 9.62 -26.04 3.06
C GLY A 59 10.17 -24.62 3.08
N ALA A 60 11.47 -24.44 3.34
CA ALA A 60 12.12 -23.13 3.30
C ALA A 60 12.07 -22.50 1.91
N ALA A 61 12.24 -23.28 0.85
CA ALA A 61 12.15 -22.80 -0.52
C ALA A 61 10.73 -22.33 -0.87
N ILE A 62 9.70 -23.13 -0.54
CA ILE A 62 8.30 -22.76 -0.76
C ILE A 62 7.93 -21.51 0.05
N PHE A 63 8.31 -21.46 1.33
CA PHE A 63 8.14 -20.28 2.18
C PHE A 63 8.79 -19.05 1.56
N GLY A 64 10.06 -19.15 1.13
CA GLY A 64 10.79 -18.05 0.52
C GLY A 64 10.13 -17.52 -0.75
N MET A 65 9.64 -18.41 -1.63
CA MET A 65 8.91 -18.01 -2.84
C MET A 65 7.63 -17.24 -2.52
N LEU A 66 6.83 -17.72 -1.55
CA LEU A 66 5.60 -17.05 -1.13
C LEU A 66 5.89 -15.71 -0.44
N LEU A 67 6.94 -15.64 0.35
CA LEU A 67 7.36 -14.41 1.02
C LEU A 67 7.83 -13.35 0.01
N ILE A 68 8.62 -13.75 -0.99
CA ILE A 68 9.01 -12.85 -2.10
C ILE A 68 7.77 -12.35 -2.84
N ALA A 69 6.80 -13.23 -3.12
CA ALA A 69 5.55 -12.82 -3.74
C ALA A 69 4.78 -11.81 -2.87
N SER A 70 4.71 -12.03 -1.55
CA SER A 70 4.14 -11.06 -0.60
C SER A 70 4.85 -9.71 -0.66
N PHE A 71 6.18 -9.69 -0.56
CA PHE A 71 6.99 -8.46 -0.65
C PHE A 71 6.80 -7.70 -1.97
N VAL A 72 6.70 -8.40 -3.09
CA VAL A 72 6.42 -7.77 -4.39
C VAL A 72 5.04 -7.09 -4.40
N GLN A 73 4.02 -7.72 -3.82
CA GLN A 73 2.69 -7.09 -3.71
C GLN A 73 2.70 -5.91 -2.73
N LEU A 74 3.38 -6.04 -1.59
CA LEU A 74 3.57 -4.97 -0.64
C LEU A 74 4.23 -3.75 -1.29
N TYR A 75 5.34 -3.95 -2.00
CA TYR A 75 6.04 -2.87 -2.71
C TYR A 75 5.12 -2.17 -3.73
N ARG A 76 4.40 -2.95 -4.55
CA ARG A 76 3.44 -2.43 -5.53
C ARG A 76 2.25 -1.70 -4.88
N GLY A 77 1.83 -2.11 -3.69
CA GLY A 77 0.80 -1.45 -2.89
C GLY A 77 1.29 -0.17 -2.22
N SER A 78 2.54 -0.12 -1.78
CA SER A 78 3.14 1.09 -1.21
C SER A 78 3.37 2.16 -2.28
N PHE A 79 3.81 1.75 -3.48
CA PHE A 79 4.16 2.65 -4.58
C PHE A 79 3.33 2.37 -5.85
N PRO A 80 2.03 2.65 -5.85
CA PRO A 80 1.21 2.52 -7.06
C PRO A 80 1.64 3.55 -8.11
N ASN A 81 1.34 3.27 -9.38
CA ASN A 81 1.56 4.25 -10.44
C ASN A 81 0.67 5.49 -10.21
N LEU A 82 1.29 6.67 -10.28
CA LEU A 82 0.69 7.98 -10.03
C LEU A 82 0.57 8.83 -11.30
N GLU A 83 0.63 8.22 -12.49
CA GLU A 83 0.33 8.92 -13.74
C GLU A 83 -1.03 9.64 -13.65
N GLY A 84 -1.21 10.76 -14.35
CA GLY A 84 -2.45 11.56 -14.43
C GLY A 84 -2.63 12.66 -13.37
N GLY A 85 -3.74 13.40 -13.46
CA GLY A 85 -4.04 14.56 -12.60
C GLY A 85 -3.46 15.88 -13.11
N HIS A 86 -3.34 16.05 -14.43
CA HIS A 86 -2.77 17.24 -15.05
C HIS A 86 -3.58 18.51 -14.73
N ALA A 87 -2.87 19.61 -14.46
CA ALA A 87 -3.42 20.96 -14.25
C ALA A 87 -4.31 21.19 -13.01
N SER A 88 -4.33 20.27 -12.05
CA SER A 88 -5.04 20.46 -10.78
C SER A 88 -4.39 21.56 -9.93
N ILE A 89 -5.19 22.42 -9.32
CA ILE A 89 -4.76 23.46 -8.36
C ILE A 89 -4.87 23.00 -6.91
N VAL A 90 -5.38 21.78 -6.64
CA VAL A 90 -5.41 21.19 -5.29
C VAL A 90 -4.46 20.00 -5.12
N PHE A 91 -3.88 19.48 -6.21
CA PHE A 91 -2.95 18.36 -6.19
C PHE A 91 -1.49 18.79 -6.05
N PHE A 92 -0.82 18.34 -4.98
CA PHE A 92 0.53 18.78 -4.63
C PHE A 92 1.57 18.64 -5.76
N ARG A 93 1.49 17.59 -6.60
CA ARG A 93 2.45 17.40 -7.70
C ARG A 93 2.28 18.37 -8.86
N GLU A 94 1.09 18.94 -9.03
CA GLU A 94 0.85 20.00 -10.00
C GLU A 94 1.11 21.37 -9.39
N ILE A 95 0.79 21.56 -8.11
CA ILE A 95 1.10 22.79 -7.38
C ILE A 95 2.61 23.05 -7.38
N GLN A 96 3.45 22.03 -7.12
CA GLN A 96 4.92 22.20 -7.13
C GLN A 96 5.50 22.64 -8.48
N LYS A 97 4.73 22.53 -9.59
CA LYS A 97 5.17 22.95 -10.93
C LYS A 97 4.93 24.44 -11.17
N LYS A 98 4.19 25.11 -10.28
CA LYS A 98 3.85 26.53 -10.35
C LYS A 98 4.72 27.30 -9.37
N SER A 99 5.06 28.53 -9.74
CA SER A 99 5.56 29.52 -8.76
C SER A 99 4.46 29.90 -7.77
N GLU A 100 4.86 30.44 -6.62
CA GLU A 100 3.92 30.90 -5.59
C GLU A 100 2.90 31.91 -6.15
N THR A 101 3.36 32.88 -6.95
CA THR A 101 2.52 33.91 -7.55
C THR A 101 1.52 33.32 -8.55
N GLU A 102 1.95 32.37 -9.38
CA GLU A 102 1.07 31.66 -10.32
C GLU A 102 0.02 30.83 -9.59
N PHE A 103 0.40 30.15 -8.51
CA PHE A 103 -0.53 29.36 -7.70
C PHE A 103 -1.58 30.25 -7.02
N LEU A 104 -1.15 31.31 -6.33
CA LEU A 104 -2.05 32.25 -5.66
C LEU A 104 -3.02 32.92 -6.64
N LYS A 105 -2.53 33.32 -7.81
CA LYS A 105 -3.35 33.88 -8.87
C LYS A 105 -4.40 32.87 -9.36
N ALA A 106 -3.96 31.66 -9.73
CA ALA A 106 -4.86 30.61 -10.22
C ALA A 106 -5.94 30.24 -9.20
N TYR A 107 -5.59 30.15 -7.91
CA TYR A 107 -6.54 29.82 -6.86
C TYR A 107 -7.55 30.94 -6.59
N ARG A 108 -7.12 32.21 -6.65
CA ARG A 108 -8.02 33.38 -6.48
C ARG A 108 -8.97 33.58 -7.64
N GLU A 109 -8.53 33.27 -8.85
CA GLU A 109 -9.32 33.42 -10.08
C GLU A 109 -10.28 32.25 -10.34
N ALA A 110 -10.11 31.12 -9.65
CA ALA A 110 -10.96 29.95 -9.79
C ALA A 110 -12.36 30.18 -9.21
N SER A 111 -13.40 29.79 -9.96
CA SER A 111 -14.77 29.77 -9.44
C SER A 111 -14.96 28.63 -8.44
N ALA A 112 -16.00 28.76 -7.58
CA ALA A 112 -16.36 27.71 -6.65
C ALA A 112 -16.70 26.39 -7.38
N GLU A 113 -17.32 26.49 -8.56
CA GLU A 113 -17.63 25.36 -9.43
C GLU A 113 -16.36 24.68 -9.96
N ALA A 114 -15.41 25.45 -10.48
CA ALA A 114 -14.15 24.91 -11.01
C ALA A 114 -13.33 24.23 -9.91
N LEU A 115 -13.30 24.81 -8.71
CA LEU A 115 -12.67 24.18 -7.54
C LEU A 115 -13.37 22.88 -7.14
N ALA A 116 -14.71 22.87 -7.11
CA ALA A 116 -15.48 21.67 -6.78
C ALA A 116 -15.21 20.54 -7.80
N GLU A 117 -15.13 20.85 -9.09
CA GLU A 117 -14.77 19.89 -10.13
C GLU A 117 -13.35 19.34 -9.94
N ASP A 118 -12.36 20.17 -9.61
CA ASP A 118 -11.00 19.72 -9.33
C ASP A 118 -10.95 18.79 -8.10
N TYR A 119 -11.63 19.13 -7.01
CA TYR A 119 -11.76 18.26 -5.83
C TYR A 119 -12.39 16.91 -6.16
N LEU A 120 -13.47 16.88 -6.95
CA LEU A 120 -14.11 15.64 -7.38
C LEU A 120 -13.23 14.83 -8.34
N GLY A 121 -12.51 15.50 -9.24
CA GLY A 121 -11.53 14.87 -10.12
C GLY A 121 -10.42 14.18 -9.33
N GLN A 122 -9.91 14.85 -8.28
CA GLN A 122 -8.97 14.24 -7.35
C GLN A 122 -9.60 13.10 -6.55
N ALA A 123 -10.85 13.21 -6.09
CA ALA A 123 -11.52 12.14 -5.36
C ALA A 123 -11.66 10.89 -6.23
N TRP A 124 -12.04 11.05 -7.51
CA TRP A 124 -12.12 9.95 -8.47
C TRP A 124 -10.75 9.31 -8.73
N ARG A 125 -9.71 10.13 -8.97
CA ARG A 125 -8.35 9.61 -9.24
C ARG A 125 -7.78 8.86 -8.04
N ASN A 126 -7.89 9.45 -6.85
CA ASN A 126 -7.45 8.83 -5.60
C ASN A 126 -8.26 7.56 -5.28
N SER A 127 -9.53 7.48 -5.68
CA SER A 127 -10.30 6.23 -5.54
C SER A 127 -9.73 5.09 -6.38
N LYS A 128 -9.26 5.36 -7.61
CA LYS A 128 -8.57 4.36 -8.45
C LYS A 128 -7.25 3.91 -7.82
N ILE A 129 -6.47 4.85 -7.30
CA ILE A 129 -5.21 4.55 -6.61
C ILE A 129 -5.48 3.68 -5.37
N LEU A 130 -6.47 4.07 -4.56
CA LEU A 130 -6.86 3.35 -3.36
C LEU A 130 -7.33 1.93 -3.67
N ALA A 131 -8.13 1.73 -4.73
CA ALA A 131 -8.55 0.41 -5.18
C ALA A 131 -7.34 -0.47 -5.52
N MET A 132 -6.38 0.05 -6.31
CA MET A 132 -5.14 -0.67 -6.60
C MET A 132 -4.37 -1.02 -5.33
N LYS A 133 -4.20 -0.08 -4.39
CA LYS A 133 -3.53 -0.35 -3.11
C LYS A 133 -4.24 -1.45 -2.33
N PHE A 134 -5.57 -1.41 -2.27
CA PHE A 134 -6.38 -2.40 -1.56
C PHE A 134 -6.28 -3.79 -2.19
N ASP A 135 -6.30 -3.90 -3.51
CA ASP A 135 -6.12 -5.18 -4.20
C ASP A 135 -4.74 -5.78 -3.94
N ARG A 136 -3.70 -4.95 -3.97
CA ARG A 136 -2.32 -5.37 -3.64
C ARG A 136 -2.20 -5.80 -2.18
N LEU A 137 -2.83 -5.09 -1.25
CA LEU A 137 -2.92 -5.49 0.16
C LEU A 137 -3.60 -6.86 0.31
N LYS A 138 -4.72 -7.07 -0.38
CA LYS A 138 -5.41 -8.37 -0.34
C LYS A 138 -4.51 -9.49 -0.86
N SER A 139 -3.83 -9.28 -1.98
CA SER A 139 -2.89 -10.25 -2.52
C SER A 139 -1.71 -10.53 -1.58
N SER A 140 -1.13 -9.51 -0.93
CA SER A 140 -0.03 -9.73 0.03
C SER A 140 -0.50 -10.56 1.23
N TYR A 141 -1.68 -10.28 1.78
CA TYR A 141 -2.28 -11.09 2.85
C TYR A 141 -2.45 -12.56 2.44
N VAL A 142 -2.90 -12.82 1.21
CA VAL A 142 -3.06 -14.19 0.71
C VAL A 142 -1.72 -14.91 0.63
N TYR A 143 -0.69 -14.30 0.05
CA TYR A 143 0.65 -14.91 -0.02
C TYR A 143 1.26 -15.13 1.36
N MET A 144 1.16 -14.15 2.25
CA MET A 144 1.57 -14.27 3.66
C MET A 144 0.84 -15.43 4.35
N ALA A 145 -0.48 -15.55 4.18
CA ALA A 145 -1.26 -16.63 4.79
C ALA A 145 -0.85 -18.02 4.28
N TRP A 146 -0.63 -18.15 2.97
CA TRP A 146 -0.09 -19.39 2.40
C TRP A 146 1.33 -19.68 2.87
N ALA A 147 2.15 -18.66 3.17
CA ALA A 147 3.52 -18.82 3.64
C ALA A 147 3.58 -19.39 5.07
N VAL A 148 2.54 -19.20 5.90
CA VAL A 148 2.50 -19.69 7.30
C VAL A 148 2.65 -21.21 7.38
N LEU A 149 2.00 -21.97 6.50
CA LEU A 149 2.05 -23.43 6.52
C LEU A 149 3.45 -24.01 6.25
N PRO A 150 4.11 -23.71 5.11
CA PRO A 150 5.46 -24.18 4.85
C PRO A 150 6.45 -23.62 5.88
N TRP A 151 6.25 -22.40 6.38
CA TRP A 151 7.07 -21.85 7.48
C TRP A 151 6.98 -22.71 8.75
N ALA A 152 5.76 -23.01 9.22
CA ALA A 152 5.55 -23.82 10.42
C ALA A 152 6.11 -25.24 10.26
N VAL A 153 5.87 -25.89 9.11
CA VAL A 153 6.44 -27.22 8.80
C VAL A 153 7.96 -27.19 8.81
N THR A 154 8.56 -26.15 8.20
CA THR A 154 10.00 -25.99 8.18
C THR A 154 10.56 -25.83 9.59
N LEU A 155 9.96 -24.95 10.40
CA LEU A 155 10.37 -24.78 11.79
C LEU A 155 10.30 -26.09 12.56
N MET A 156 9.18 -26.82 12.50
CA MET A 156 9.04 -28.11 13.19
C MET A 156 10.10 -29.12 12.74
N SER A 157 10.44 -29.15 11.46
CA SER A 157 11.49 -30.05 10.95
C SER A 157 12.91 -29.66 11.36
N LEU A 158 13.16 -28.39 11.68
CA LEU A 158 14.46 -27.88 12.12
C LEU A 158 14.63 -27.98 13.64
N THR A 159 13.53 -27.90 14.40
CA THR A 159 13.52 -28.23 15.83
C THR A 159 13.25 -29.71 16.02
N GLU A 160 14.31 -30.53 15.99
CA GLU A 160 14.21 -31.87 16.59
C GLU A 160 13.83 -31.70 18.07
N PHE A 161 12.66 -32.22 18.47
CA PHE A 161 12.36 -32.46 19.88
C PHE A 161 13.33 -33.53 20.36
N LYS A 162 14.43 -33.10 20.98
CA LYS A 162 15.20 -33.96 21.88
C LYS A 162 14.42 -34.22 23.16
#